data_AF-A0A9E5BNE9-F1
#
_entry.id   AF-A0A9E5BNE9-F1
#
_cell.length_a   1.000
_cell.length_b   1.000
_cell.length_c   1.000
_cell.angle_alpha   90.00
_cell.angle_beta   90.00
_cell.angle_gamma   90.00
#
_symmetry.space_group_name_H-M   'P 1'
#
loop_
_entity.id
_entity.type
_entity.pdbx_description
1 polymer ?
#
loop_
_entity_poly.entity_id
_entity_poly.type
_entity_poly.pdbx_seq_one_letter_code
_entity_poly.pdbx_strand_id
1 'polypeptide(L)' 'MPGIEDLYREIILDHYRTPRNRGELAPPAVYAEGNNPLCGDDIRVYLDVVDGVVRD' A
#
# COMPACT_ATOMS: atom_id res chain seq x y z
N MET A 1 -21.13 15.28 -6.58
CA MET A 1 -21.89 14.31 -7.39
C MET A 1 -22.12 13.08 -6.52
N PRO A 2 -23.38 12.79 -6.13
CA PRO A 2 -23.69 11.81 -5.09
C PRO A 2 -23.13 10.39 -5.36
N GLY A 3 -23.07 9.94 -6.61
CA GLY A 3 -22.56 8.59 -6.93
C GLY A 3 -21.04 8.39 -6.86
N ILE A 4 -20.25 9.46 -6.72
CA ILE A 4 -18.77 9.34 -6.62
C ILE A 4 -18.35 8.88 -5.21
N GLU A 5 -19.07 9.31 -4.18
CA GLU A 5 -18.77 8.95 -2.79
C GLU A 5 -19.01 7.45 -2.53
N ASP A 6 -20.12 6.92 -3.05
CA ASP A 6 -20.41 5.49 -3.00
C ASP A 6 -19.34 4.66 -3.73
N LEU A 7 -18.92 5.10 -4.92
CA LEU A 7 -17.84 4.46 -5.67
C LEU A 7 -16.52 4.43 -4.88
N TYR A 8 -16.12 5.54 -4.25
CA TYR A 8 -14.90 5.58 -3.44
C TYR A 8 -14.99 4.64 -2.25
N ARG A 9 -16.15 4.60 -1.58
CA ARG A 9 -16.38 3.70 -0.45
C ARG A 9 -16.23 2.24 -0.86
N GLU A 10 -16.81 1.85 -2.00
CA GLU A 10 -16.68 0.50 -2.54
C GLU A 10 -15.21 0.15 -2.83
N ILE A 11 -14.46 1.06 -3.46
CA ILE A 11 -13.04 0.87 -3.77
C ILE A 11 -12.21 0.69 -2.49
N ILE A 12 -12.46 1.50 -1.46
CA ILE A 12 -11.75 1.39 -0.17
C ILE A 12 -12.03 0.04 0.48
N LEU A 13 -13.30 -0.38 0.51
CA LEU A 13 -13.72 -1.65 1.10
C LEU A 13 -13.14 -2.85 0.34
N ASP A 14 -13.04 -2.77 -0.98
CA ASP A 14 -12.39 -3.78 -1.81
C ASP A 14 -10.90 -3.93 -1.47
N HIS A 15 -10.14 -2.83 -1.42
CA HIS A 15 -8.71 -2.86 -1.06
C HIS A 15 -8.48 -3.40 0.36
N TYR A 16 -9.37 -3.08 1.30
CA TYR A 16 -9.30 -3.62 2.66
C TYR A 16 -9.51 -5.14 2.69
N ARG A 17 -10.48 -5.66 1.91
CA ARG A 17 -10.80 -7.10 1.88
C ARG A 17 -9.82 -7.91 1.06
N THR A 18 -9.32 -7.35 -0.04
CA THR A 18 -8.41 -8.00 -0.98
C THR A 18 -7.19 -7.12 -1.18
N PRO A 19 -6.30 -7.06 -0.17
CA PRO A 19 -5.12 -6.23 -0.23
C PRO A 19 -4.21 -6.69 -1.38
N ARG A 20 -3.85 -5.74 -2.23
CA ARG A 20 -2.97 -5.93 -3.38
C ARG A 20 -1.52 -5.81 -2.91
N ASN A 21 -0.61 -6.60 -3.49
CA ASN A 21 0.84 -6.57 -3.22
C ASN A 21 1.20 -6.66 -1.72
N ARG A 22 0.38 -7.39 -0.93
CA ARG A 22 0.66 -7.60 0.50
C ARG A 22 1.71 -8.69 0.66
N GLY A 23 2.87 -8.32 1.16
CA GLY A 23 3.96 -9.25 1.46
C GLY A 23 5.28 -8.52 1.57
N GLU A 24 6.35 -9.29 1.55
CA GLU A 24 7.72 -8.78 1.49
C GLU A 24 8.28 -9.06 0.09
N LEU A 25 9.07 -8.12 -0.45
CA LEU A 25 9.86 -8.39 -1.65
C LEU A 25 11.23 -8.90 -1.24
N ALA A 26 11.69 -9.95 -1.93
CA ALA A 26 13.01 -10.51 -1.69
C ALA A 26 14.11 -9.54 -2.16
N PRO A 27 15.35 -9.68 -1.64
CA PRO A 27 16.50 -8.94 -2.16
C PRO A 27 16.60 -9.07 -3.70
N PRO A 28 16.93 -8.00 -4.44
CA PRO A 28 17.58 -6.77 -3.98
C PRO A 28 16.65 -5.63 -3.53
N ALA A 29 15.35 -5.88 -3.34
CA ALA A 29 14.41 -4.85 -2.92
C ALA A 29 14.83 -4.18 -1.60
N VAL A 30 14.63 -2.85 -1.53
CA VAL A 30 14.85 -2.06 -0.32
C VAL A 30 13.52 -1.88 0.42
N TYR A 31 13.56 -1.59 1.71
CA TYR A 31 12.35 -1.31 2.48
C TYR A 31 12.49 -0.10 3.40
N ALA A 32 11.36 0.50 3.72
CA ALA A 32 11.21 1.56 4.72
C ALA A 32 10.02 1.25 5.65
N GLU A 33 10.10 1.74 6.88
CA GLU A 33 9.08 1.56 7.91
C GLU A 33 8.49 2.91 8.31
N GLY A 34 7.20 2.90 8.66
CA GLY A 34 6.51 4.07 9.18
C GLY A 34 5.43 3.66 10.17
N ASN A 35 5.25 4.48 11.21
CA ASN A 35 4.27 4.21 12.25
C ASN A 35 3.44 5.48 12.56
N ASN A 36 2.15 5.28 12.83
CA ASN A 36 1.23 6.32 13.28
C ASN A 36 0.66 5.95 14.67
N PRO A 37 1.29 6.41 15.77
CA PRO A 37 0.92 6.00 17.12
C PRO A 37 -0.49 6.42 17.56
N LEU A 38 -1.07 7.46 16.95
CA LEU A 38 -2.40 7.95 17.32
C LEU A 38 -3.49 6.94 16.97
N CYS A 39 -3.31 6.21 15.87
CA CYS A 39 -4.25 5.20 15.39
C CYS A 39 -3.72 3.78 15.61
N GLY A 40 -2.42 3.63 15.91
CA GLY A 40 -1.76 2.35 16.07
C GLY A 40 -1.36 1.69 14.74
N ASP A 41 -1.31 2.46 13.64
CA ASP A 41 -0.92 1.92 12.34
C ASP A 41 0.60 1.69 12.29
N ASP A 42 0.99 0.57 11.71
CA ASP A 42 2.38 0.20 11.44
C ASP A 42 2.46 -0.31 10.00
N ILE A 43 3.33 0.30 9.20
CA ILE A 43 3.51 -0.04 7.80
C ILE A 43 4.99 -0.29 7.48
N ARG A 44 5.23 -1.29 6.64
CA ARG A 44 6.50 -1.52 5.96
C ARG A 44 6.26 -1.58 4.46
N VAL A 45 7.02 -0.80 3.70
CA VAL A 45 6.93 -0.73 2.24
C VAL A 45 8.24 -1.23 1.65
N TYR A 46 8.14 -2.19 0.74
CA TYR A 46 9.26 -2.70 -0.04
C TYR A 46 9.19 -2.12 -1.45
N LEU A 47 10.34 -1.85 -2.07
CA LEU A 47 10.45 -1.37 -3.44
C LEU A 47 11.62 -2.05 -4.16
N ASP A 48 11.37 -2.58 -5.35
CA ASP A 48 12.39 -2.85 -6.36
C ASP A 48 12.53 -1.62 -7.28
N VAL A 49 13.72 -1.04 -7.34
CA VAL A 49 13.99 0.17 -8.12
C VAL A 49 15.15 -0.07 -9.07
N VAL A 50 14.89 0.06 -10.37
CA VAL A 50 15.87 -0.12 -11.43
C VAL A 50 15.96 1.17 -12.23
N ASP A 51 17.16 1.77 -12.28
CA ASP A 51 17.42 3.03 -13.02
C ASP A 51 16.46 4.18 -12.65
N GLY A 52 16.06 4.25 -11.38
CA GLY A 52 15.13 5.26 -10.86
C GLY A 52 13.65 4.97 -11.14
N VAL A 53 13.31 3.78 -11.65
CA VAL A 53 11.94 3.35 -11.92
C VAL A 53 11.54 2.25 -10.94
N VAL A 54 10.38 2.41 -10.28
CA VAL A 54 9.76 1.37 -9.44
C VAL A 54 9.27 0.23 -10.34
N ARG A 55 9.77 -0.98 -10.10
CA ARG A 55 9.39 -2.21 -10.83
C ARG A 55 8.36 -3.03 -10.09
N ASP A 56 8.48 -3.08 -8.78
CA ASP A 56 7.57 -3.77 -7.85
C ASP A 56 7.59 -3.06 -6.49
#